data_AF-A0AAW8I9Y6-F1
#
_entry.id   AF-A0AAW8I9Y6-F1
#
_cell.length_a   1.000
_cell.length_b   1.000
_cell.length_c   1.000
_cell.angle_alpha   90.00
_cell.angle_beta   90.00
_cell.angle_gamma   90.00
#
_symmetry.space_group_name_H-M   'P 1'
#
loop_
_entity.id
_entity.type
_entity.pdbx_description
1 polymer ?
#
loop_
_entity_poly.entity_id
_entity_poly.type
_entity_poly.pdbx_seq_one_letter_code
_entity_poly.pdbx_strand_id
1 'polypeptide(L)'
;MLNPTTPGVSVEEITKLPYSVTLVDTAIPVFIGYTEQIPEGYDINDNENKKLKISSLLDYEDKFGKAKKEKLQLKDVEGKGVTVVEPQVQFLMYYSLQMYFANGGGPCYIISVGTYASASAGVQLSSLKNGLDKIETLKAIKDPILILYPDAVSLAESDFYELYNYTIGKLETKNRFAILDTYEGNSATMSNGLNTIGNFRREVNPTNHAAAYFPHLKTILNYSFDEDETPIVHAGLQELGQDSAVYYAGEIAALDELKNLASDEISGGSANGFVLADLLGQAIAIAQEVIATADESTDETVNAKADLKEAINEAKVVLEAIYDGTIDDFIVPEDLDESAPIFSGEFEGLKNAILNVKDQKGNANGILLKNLQSSDSLLYSEIKEAIKSLKVVVPPSSAMAGVYARIDSTRGVWKAPANVSLSYVINPTEKISDQEQSDLNIHDSGKSINAIRTFTGKGTLVWGARTLDAKDKKENKDNEWKYVHVRRYYKMINQSISDALAKFINEPNTSYTWLRAKTMLENFLNQQWMEGALAGNTPKEAYEVKVYGSKDPITENITNTMNVEIKIALVRPAEFIILKFSHKLQQS
;
A
#
# COMPACT_ATOMS: atom_id res chain seq x y z
N MET A 1 -36.78 45.91 25.22
CA MET A 1 -37.87 46.11 26.20
C MET A 1 -39.15 46.38 25.44
N LEU A 2 -40.19 45.59 25.68
CA LEU A 2 -41.52 45.88 25.15
C LEU A 2 -41.98 47.26 25.66
N ASN A 3 -42.41 48.11 24.74
CA ASN A 3 -43.22 49.29 25.05
C ASN A 3 -44.69 48.87 24.92
N PRO A 4 -45.35 48.37 25.97
CA PRO A 4 -46.73 47.95 25.87
C PRO A 4 -47.61 49.17 25.58
N THR A 5 -48.20 49.23 24.40
CA THR A 5 -49.10 50.30 23.95
C THR A 5 -50.59 50.01 24.22
N THR A 6 -50.90 48.87 24.84
CA THR A 6 -52.27 48.45 25.17
C THR A 6 -52.35 47.84 26.58
N PRO A 7 -53.46 48.03 27.32
CA PRO A 7 -53.66 47.37 28.60
C PRO A 7 -53.86 45.85 28.41
N GLY A 8 -52.97 45.04 28.97
CA GLY A 8 -53.02 43.57 28.91
C GLY A 8 -51.83 42.92 29.63
N VAL A 9 -51.81 41.58 29.70
CA VAL A 9 -50.66 40.82 30.22
C VAL A 9 -49.78 40.43 29.03
N SER A 10 -48.54 40.94 29.00
CA SER A 10 -47.52 40.51 28.05
C SER A 10 -46.58 39.51 28.74
N VAL A 11 -46.41 38.35 28.12
CA VAL A 11 -45.41 37.35 28.54
C VAL A 11 -44.25 37.42 27.56
N GLU A 12 -43.07 37.72 28.06
CA GLU A 12 -41.81 37.65 27.30
C GLU A 12 -41.05 36.41 27.75
N GLU A 13 -40.84 35.46 26.85
CA GLU A 13 -40.01 34.30 27.11
C GLU A 13 -38.55 34.64 26.83
N ILE A 14 -37.80 34.96 27.89
CA ILE A 14 -36.35 35.17 27.78
C ILE A 14 -35.67 33.82 28.04
N THR A 15 -35.30 33.11 26.98
CA THR A 15 -34.57 31.85 27.09
C THR A 15 -33.19 32.09 27.73
N LYS A 16 -33.01 31.61 28.97
CA LYS A 16 -31.75 31.71 29.73
C LYS A 16 -30.98 30.40 29.80
N LEU A 17 -31.36 29.40 29.00
CA LEU A 17 -30.65 28.12 28.99
C LEU A 17 -29.17 28.34 28.66
N PRO A 18 -28.26 27.71 29.40
CA PRO A 18 -26.84 27.80 29.10
C PRO A 18 -26.58 27.17 27.72
N TYR A 19 -25.66 27.76 26.97
CA TYR A 19 -25.14 27.09 25.77
C TYR A 19 -24.53 25.74 26.18
N SER A 20 -24.55 24.78 25.26
CA SER A 20 -23.85 23.51 25.39
C SER A 20 -22.64 23.46 24.47
N VAL A 21 -21.64 22.68 24.89
CA VAL A 21 -20.51 22.26 24.07
C VAL A 21 -20.88 20.95 23.39
N THR A 22 -20.68 20.87 22.07
CA THR A 22 -20.86 19.62 21.31
C THR A 22 -19.49 19.13 20.87
N LEU A 23 -19.23 17.83 21.03
CA LEU A 23 -18.00 17.22 20.54
C LEU A 23 -17.97 17.24 19.01
N VAL A 24 -16.81 17.60 18.46
CA VAL A 24 -16.54 17.51 17.02
C VAL A 24 -15.92 16.16 16.70
N ASP A 25 -16.24 15.62 15.53
CA ASP A 25 -15.64 14.37 15.08
C ASP A 25 -14.16 14.57 14.74
N THR A 26 -13.28 13.66 15.19
CA THR A 26 -11.83 13.77 14.96
C THR A 26 -11.23 12.66 14.09
N ALA A 27 -12.06 11.72 13.67
CA ALA A 27 -11.71 10.63 12.77
C ALA A 27 -12.52 10.70 11.47
N ILE A 28 -12.66 11.90 10.90
CA ILE A 28 -13.14 12.04 9.51
C ILE A 28 -11.91 12.15 8.61
N PRO A 29 -11.52 11.07 7.92
CA PRO A 29 -10.38 11.11 7.03
C PRO A 29 -10.69 11.85 5.72
N VAL A 30 -9.65 12.47 5.19
CA VAL A 30 -9.56 12.99 3.84
C VAL A 30 -8.53 12.13 3.10
N PHE A 31 -9.01 11.34 2.14
CA PHE A 31 -8.16 10.55 1.27
C PHE A 31 -7.81 11.35 0.03
N ILE A 32 -6.51 11.51 -0.24
CA ILE A 32 -6.01 12.28 -1.38
C ILE A 32 -5.28 11.32 -2.33
N GLY A 33 -5.73 11.25 -3.58
CA GLY A 33 -5.16 10.33 -4.56
C GLY A 33 -5.97 10.25 -5.85
N TYR A 34 -5.71 9.23 -6.65
CA TYR A 34 -6.29 9.03 -7.97
C TYR A 34 -7.49 8.09 -7.92
N THR A 35 -8.48 8.35 -8.77
CA THR A 35 -9.71 7.56 -8.86
C THR A 35 -9.89 7.00 -10.28
N GLU A 36 -10.82 6.08 -10.48
CA GLU A 36 -11.11 5.59 -11.84
C GLU A 36 -11.80 6.67 -12.65
N GLN A 37 -12.78 7.31 -12.04
CA GLN A 37 -13.58 8.38 -12.62
C GLN A 37 -13.83 9.50 -11.61
N ILE A 38 -14.37 10.61 -12.10
CA ILE A 38 -14.87 11.71 -11.27
C ILE A 38 -16.37 11.87 -11.52
N PRO A 39 -17.18 12.14 -10.50
CA PRO A 39 -18.61 12.29 -10.69
C PRO A 39 -18.93 13.59 -11.43
N GLU A 40 -20.05 13.62 -12.16
CA GLU A 40 -20.47 14.83 -12.87
C GLU A 40 -20.65 16.01 -11.89
N GLY A 41 -20.12 17.18 -12.28
CA GLY A 41 -20.10 18.38 -11.44
C GLY A 41 -19.06 18.36 -10.33
N TYR A 42 -18.15 17.39 -10.30
CA TYR A 42 -16.96 17.44 -9.45
C TYR A 42 -15.94 18.41 -10.02
N ASP A 43 -15.57 19.41 -9.23
CA ASP A 43 -14.38 20.23 -9.46
C ASP A 43 -13.66 20.42 -8.14
N ILE A 44 -12.38 20.02 -8.08
CA ILE A 44 -11.53 20.23 -6.91
C ILE A 44 -11.29 21.73 -6.63
N ASN A 45 -11.49 22.59 -7.63
CA ASN A 45 -11.35 24.04 -7.53
C ASN A 45 -12.65 24.74 -7.10
N ASP A 46 -13.79 24.04 -7.08
CA ASP A 46 -15.04 24.58 -6.57
C ASP A 46 -15.08 24.48 -5.04
N ASN A 47 -15.02 25.63 -4.37
CA ASN A 47 -15.04 25.74 -2.91
C ASN A 47 -16.35 25.23 -2.28
N GLU A 48 -17.44 25.17 -3.04
CA GLU A 48 -18.75 24.66 -2.61
C GLU A 48 -18.96 23.19 -3.00
N ASN A 49 -17.95 22.49 -3.52
CA ASN A 49 -18.08 21.11 -4.00
C ASN A 49 -18.59 20.16 -2.89
N LYS A 50 -19.85 19.72 -3.02
CA LYS A 50 -20.51 18.82 -2.08
C LYS A 50 -20.30 17.33 -2.39
N LYS A 51 -19.64 17.01 -3.52
CA LYS A 51 -19.44 15.63 -4.01
C LYS A 51 -18.23 14.94 -3.40
N LEU A 52 -17.48 15.63 -2.54
CA LEU A 52 -16.28 15.11 -1.86
C LEU A 52 -16.62 14.03 -0.82
N LYS A 53 -17.79 14.11 -0.18
CA LYS A 53 -18.13 13.22 0.94
C LYS A 53 -18.72 11.91 0.45
N ILE A 54 -18.21 10.81 1.01
CA ILE A 54 -18.77 9.47 0.87
C ILE A 54 -19.17 8.91 2.25
N SER A 55 -20.13 8.00 2.23
CA SER A 55 -20.66 7.35 3.44
C SER A 55 -20.39 5.85 3.52
N SER A 56 -20.07 5.22 2.38
CA SER A 56 -19.81 3.79 2.27
C SER A 56 -18.91 3.51 1.06
N LEU A 57 -18.41 2.28 0.96
CA LEU A 57 -17.68 1.84 -0.23
C LEU A 57 -18.56 1.81 -1.49
N LEU A 58 -19.85 1.46 -1.38
CA LEU A 58 -20.76 1.49 -2.53
C LEU A 58 -20.93 2.92 -3.07
N ASP A 59 -21.09 3.89 -2.16
CA ASP A 59 -21.16 5.31 -2.51
C ASP A 59 -19.85 5.83 -3.15
N TYR A 60 -18.70 5.24 -2.78
CA TYR A 60 -17.44 5.49 -3.49
C TYR A 60 -17.47 4.91 -4.90
N GLU A 61 -17.85 3.64 -5.06
CA GLU A 61 -17.89 2.97 -6.37
C GLU A 61 -18.79 3.72 -7.36
N ASP A 62 -19.97 4.14 -6.91
CA ASP A 62 -20.92 4.90 -7.74
C ASP A 62 -20.36 6.25 -8.20
N LYS A 63 -19.54 6.93 -7.36
CA LYS A 63 -19.02 8.27 -7.64
C LYS A 63 -17.65 8.28 -8.34
N PHE A 64 -16.74 7.42 -7.90
CA PHE A 64 -15.32 7.47 -8.20
C PHE A 64 -14.80 6.19 -8.87
N GLY A 65 -15.62 5.13 -8.94
CA GLY A 65 -15.32 3.87 -9.58
C GLY A 65 -14.54 2.88 -8.71
N LYS A 66 -13.88 1.91 -9.34
CA LYS A 66 -13.21 0.75 -8.72
C LYS A 66 -11.68 0.83 -8.88
N ALA A 67 -10.98 -0.24 -8.52
CA ALA A 67 -9.55 -0.35 -8.78
C ALA A 67 -9.23 -0.34 -10.27
N LYS A 68 -8.07 0.23 -10.62
CA LYS A 68 -7.48 0.09 -11.95
C LYS A 68 -7.34 -1.39 -12.28
N LYS A 69 -7.76 -1.76 -13.49
CA LYS A 69 -7.52 -3.10 -14.02
C LYS A 69 -6.06 -3.23 -14.44
N GLU A 70 -5.37 -4.19 -13.86
CA GLU A 70 -3.97 -4.51 -14.15
C GLU A 70 -3.85 -5.37 -15.41
N LYS A 71 -2.77 -5.17 -16.16
CA LYS A 71 -2.47 -5.97 -17.34
C LYS A 71 -1.94 -7.33 -16.93
N LEU A 72 -2.40 -8.39 -17.59
CA LEU A 72 -1.91 -9.73 -17.30
C LEU A 72 -0.54 -9.96 -17.93
N GLN A 73 0.44 -10.25 -17.07
CA GLN A 73 1.80 -10.60 -17.47
C GLN A 73 2.10 -12.01 -16.97
N LEU A 74 2.59 -12.85 -17.87
CA LEU A 74 2.98 -14.23 -17.61
C LEU A 74 4.48 -14.37 -17.87
N LYS A 75 5.11 -15.29 -17.14
CA LYS A 75 6.50 -15.68 -17.34
C LYS A 75 6.63 -17.19 -17.18
N ASP A 76 7.27 -17.82 -18.15
CA ASP A 76 7.73 -19.21 -18.02
C ASP A 76 8.89 -19.28 -17.05
N VAL A 77 8.81 -20.24 -16.14
CA VAL A 77 9.83 -20.47 -15.12
C VAL A 77 10.21 -21.95 -15.12
N GLU A 78 11.51 -22.20 -15.28
CA GLU A 78 12.08 -23.54 -15.32
C GLU A 78 11.63 -24.36 -14.09
N GLY A 79 11.12 -25.57 -14.34
CA GLY A 79 10.59 -26.47 -13.31
C GLY A 79 9.29 -26.04 -12.62
N LYS A 80 8.71 -24.90 -13.00
CA LYS A 80 7.43 -24.38 -12.45
C LYS A 80 6.36 -24.12 -13.51
N GLY A 81 6.72 -24.10 -14.80
CA GLY A 81 5.82 -23.79 -15.90
C GLY A 81 5.45 -22.31 -15.92
N VAL A 82 4.23 -22.01 -16.38
CA VAL A 82 3.74 -20.64 -16.52
C VAL A 82 3.41 -20.04 -15.16
N THR A 83 3.97 -18.86 -14.87
CA THR A 83 3.68 -18.10 -13.64
C THR A 83 3.10 -16.73 -13.96
N VAL A 84 2.20 -16.23 -13.12
CA VAL A 84 1.67 -14.87 -13.22
C VAL A 84 2.63 -13.91 -12.52
N VAL A 85 3.07 -12.88 -13.24
CA VAL A 85 3.91 -11.82 -12.67
C VAL A 85 3.04 -10.92 -11.80
N GLU A 86 3.45 -10.72 -10.55
CA GLU A 86 2.72 -9.89 -9.59
C GLU A 86 2.65 -8.43 -10.06
N PRO A 87 1.46 -7.83 -10.19
CA PRO A 87 1.32 -6.45 -10.67
C PRO A 87 1.95 -5.44 -9.71
N GLN A 88 2.68 -4.48 -10.28
CA GLN A 88 3.16 -3.29 -9.56
C GLN A 88 2.06 -2.22 -9.53
N VAL A 89 1.17 -2.32 -8.54
CA VAL A 89 -0.01 -1.42 -8.44
C VAL A 89 0.43 0.00 -8.12
N GLN A 90 0.03 0.93 -8.99
CA GLN A 90 0.32 2.35 -8.83
C GLN A 90 -0.80 3.13 -8.10
N PHE A 91 -2.04 2.65 -8.16
CA PHE A 91 -3.19 3.34 -7.58
C PHE A 91 -3.89 2.44 -6.55
N LEU A 92 -3.68 2.76 -5.28
CA LEU A 92 -4.10 2.00 -4.12
C LEU A 92 -5.33 2.59 -3.43
N MET A 93 -5.84 3.76 -3.86
CA MET A 93 -7.02 4.43 -3.29
C MET A 93 -8.21 3.49 -3.03
N TYR A 94 -8.64 2.72 -4.04
CA TYR A 94 -9.80 1.83 -3.91
C TYR A 94 -9.56 0.72 -2.86
N TYR A 95 -8.42 0.02 -2.95
CA TYR A 95 -8.05 -1.03 -1.99
C TYR A 95 -7.88 -0.47 -0.57
N SER A 96 -7.32 0.73 -0.45
CA SER A 96 -7.21 1.47 0.80
C SER A 96 -8.57 1.78 1.44
N LEU A 97 -9.56 2.18 0.64
CA LEU A 97 -10.92 2.41 1.14
C LEU A 97 -11.61 1.11 1.56
N GLN A 98 -11.39 0.00 0.85
CA GLN A 98 -11.84 -1.32 1.30
C GLN A 98 -11.29 -1.64 2.69
N MET A 99 -9.99 -1.41 2.92
CA MET A 99 -9.38 -1.60 4.24
C MET A 99 -9.93 -0.66 5.30
N TYR A 100 -10.16 0.61 4.95
CA TYR A 100 -10.73 1.60 5.85
C TYR A 100 -12.12 1.18 6.35
N PHE A 101 -13.06 0.88 5.44
CA PHE A 101 -14.41 0.46 5.80
C PHE A 101 -14.42 -0.90 6.51
N ALA A 102 -13.59 -1.87 6.09
CA ALA A 102 -13.48 -3.18 6.76
C ALA A 102 -12.98 -3.09 8.21
N ASN A 103 -12.26 -2.02 8.57
CA ASN A 103 -11.73 -1.79 9.91
C ASN A 103 -12.61 -0.85 10.77
N GLY A 104 -13.82 -0.53 10.31
CA GLY A 104 -14.81 0.29 11.04
C GLY A 104 -14.77 1.77 10.66
N GLY A 105 -14.31 2.08 9.45
CA GLY A 105 -14.41 3.41 8.86
C GLY A 105 -15.85 3.90 8.75
N GLY A 106 -16.06 5.18 9.02
CA GLY A 106 -17.32 5.90 8.82
C GLY A 106 -17.25 6.85 7.62
N PRO A 107 -18.14 7.86 7.55
CA PRO A 107 -18.08 8.85 6.48
C PRO A 107 -16.72 9.53 6.35
N CYS A 108 -16.25 9.74 5.13
CA CYS A 108 -14.96 10.35 4.82
C CYS A 108 -15.03 11.24 3.58
N TYR A 109 -13.98 12.02 3.36
CA TYR A 109 -13.84 12.86 2.16
C TYR A 109 -12.84 12.24 1.20
N ILE A 110 -13.16 12.34 -0.08
CA ILE A 110 -12.31 11.94 -1.19
C ILE A 110 -11.90 13.19 -1.95
N ILE A 111 -10.60 13.38 -2.09
CA ILE A 111 -10.00 14.37 -2.99
C ILE A 111 -9.35 13.59 -4.12
N SER A 112 -10.09 13.44 -5.21
CA SER A 112 -9.54 12.95 -6.47
C SER A 112 -8.67 14.04 -7.07
N VAL A 113 -7.38 13.75 -7.26
CA VAL A 113 -6.40 14.64 -7.90
C VAL A 113 -6.19 14.33 -9.39
N GLY A 114 -6.97 13.38 -9.92
CA GLY A 114 -6.93 12.91 -11.29
C GLY A 114 -7.53 11.51 -11.44
N THR A 115 -7.81 11.12 -12.67
CA THR A 115 -8.23 9.75 -13.01
C THR A 115 -7.06 8.88 -13.43
N TYR A 116 -7.20 7.55 -13.36
CA TYR A 116 -6.20 6.60 -13.87
C TYR A 116 -5.84 6.86 -15.34
N ALA A 117 -6.82 7.25 -16.16
CA ALA A 117 -6.61 7.58 -17.57
C ALA A 117 -5.82 8.88 -17.76
N SER A 118 -6.06 9.89 -16.92
CA SER A 118 -5.32 11.16 -16.96
C SER A 118 -3.89 11.06 -16.43
N ALA A 119 -3.58 10.02 -15.64
CA ALA A 119 -2.30 9.80 -14.98
C ALA A 119 -1.40 8.83 -15.76
N SER A 120 -1.12 9.13 -17.04
CA SER A 120 -0.31 8.27 -17.91
C SER A 120 1.13 8.06 -17.40
N ALA A 121 1.67 9.03 -16.67
CA ALA A 121 2.98 8.96 -16.01
C ALA A 121 2.93 8.37 -14.58
N GLY A 122 1.79 7.81 -14.16
CA GLY A 122 1.58 7.32 -12.79
C GLY A 122 1.30 8.45 -11.78
N VAL A 123 1.47 8.14 -10.50
CA VAL A 123 1.22 9.06 -9.39
C VAL A 123 2.22 10.23 -9.41
N GLN A 124 1.74 11.46 -9.26
CA GLN A 124 2.57 12.66 -9.31
C GLN A 124 2.57 13.44 -7.99
N LEU A 125 3.76 13.88 -7.56
CA LEU A 125 3.93 14.68 -6.33
C LEU A 125 3.13 15.99 -6.38
N SER A 126 3.17 16.68 -7.51
CA SER A 126 2.48 17.95 -7.72
C SER A 126 0.96 17.82 -7.56
N SER A 127 0.38 16.74 -8.07
CA SER A 127 -1.05 16.44 -7.95
C SER A 127 -1.45 16.20 -6.49
N LEU A 128 -0.68 15.39 -5.74
CA LEU A 128 -0.99 15.12 -4.33
C LEU A 128 -0.82 16.36 -3.43
N LYS A 129 0.21 17.19 -3.68
CA LYS A 129 0.36 18.49 -3.01
C LYS A 129 -0.80 19.44 -3.32
N ASN A 130 -1.22 19.52 -4.57
CA ASN A 130 -2.38 20.33 -4.95
C ASN A 130 -3.64 19.85 -4.21
N GLY A 131 -3.86 18.54 -4.12
CA GLY A 131 -4.96 17.97 -3.35
C GLY A 131 -4.95 18.41 -1.88
N LEU A 132 -3.77 18.43 -1.24
CA LEU A 132 -3.62 18.94 0.13
C LEU A 132 -3.96 20.43 0.24
N ASP A 133 -3.48 21.24 -0.69
CA ASP A 133 -3.68 22.69 -0.68
C ASP A 133 -5.16 23.05 -0.81
N LYS A 134 -5.90 22.28 -1.60
CA LYS A 134 -7.34 22.48 -1.82
C LYS A 134 -8.17 22.23 -0.56
N ILE A 135 -7.70 21.44 0.39
CA ILE A 135 -8.39 21.27 1.68
C ILE A 135 -8.64 22.62 2.37
N GLU A 136 -7.74 23.60 2.20
CA GLU A 136 -7.89 24.92 2.84
C GLU A 136 -9.03 25.76 2.26
N THR A 137 -9.41 25.54 0.99
CA THR A 137 -10.41 26.35 0.31
C THR A 137 -11.78 25.66 0.24
N LEU A 138 -11.81 24.33 0.40
CA LEU A 138 -13.02 23.52 0.34
C LEU A 138 -13.85 23.63 1.62
N LYS A 139 -14.94 24.42 1.58
CA LYS A 139 -15.82 24.68 2.74
C LYS A 139 -16.53 23.43 3.27
N ALA A 140 -16.67 22.40 2.43
CA ALA A 140 -17.28 21.13 2.82
C ALA A 140 -16.44 20.37 3.86
N ILE A 141 -15.13 20.62 3.91
CA ILE A 141 -14.21 19.98 4.85
C ILE A 141 -14.09 20.86 6.09
N LYS A 142 -14.32 20.27 7.26
CA LYS A 142 -14.27 20.95 8.56
C LYS A 142 -13.25 20.25 9.44
N ASP A 143 -12.32 21.03 9.98
CA ASP A 143 -11.38 20.53 10.99
C ASP A 143 -12.16 20.14 12.27
N PRO A 144 -11.66 19.15 13.04
CA PRO A 144 -10.44 18.39 12.83
C PRO A 144 -10.60 17.23 11.83
N ILE A 145 -9.57 16.98 11.03
CA ILE A 145 -9.53 15.90 10.03
C ILE A 145 -8.28 15.02 10.14
N LEU A 146 -8.37 13.82 9.57
CA LEU A 146 -7.23 12.94 9.33
C LEU A 146 -6.79 13.04 7.86
N ILE A 147 -5.49 13.20 7.58
CA ILE A 147 -4.96 13.23 6.21
C ILE A 147 -4.28 11.91 5.89
N LEU A 148 -4.61 11.36 4.71
CA LEU A 148 -4.05 10.11 4.18
C LEU A 148 -3.73 10.24 2.69
N TYR A 149 -2.69 9.52 2.26
CA TYR A 149 -2.25 9.43 0.87
C TYR A 149 -2.10 7.96 0.44
N PRO A 150 -3.20 7.27 0.08
CA PRO A 150 -3.16 5.87 -0.33
C PRO A 150 -2.13 5.57 -1.42
N ASP A 151 -1.98 6.47 -2.39
CA ASP A 151 -1.15 6.26 -3.58
C ASP A 151 0.29 6.75 -3.40
N ALA A 152 0.64 7.37 -2.27
CA ALA A 152 1.95 8.00 -2.10
C ALA A 152 3.11 7.02 -2.25
N VAL A 153 2.94 5.76 -1.83
CA VAL A 153 3.98 4.72 -1.93
C VAL A 153 4.39 4.39 -3.37
N SER A 154 3.62 4.84 -4.36
CA SER A 154 3.93 4.67 -5.79
C SER A 154 4.71 5.86 -6.38
N LEU A 155 5.00 6.90 -5.60
CA LEU A 155 5.95 7.96 -5.95
C LEU A 155 7.38 7.43 -5.96
N ALA A 156 8.33 8.19 -6.51
CA ALA A 156 9.74 7.98 -6.20
C ALA A 156 10.02 8.24 -4.71
N GLU A 157 11.02 7.56 -4.14
CA GLU A 157 11.33 7.65 -2.69
C GLU A 157 11.58 9.10 -2.22
N SER A 158 12.30 9.90 -3.00
CA SER A 158 12.54 11.33 -2.70
C SER A 158 11.23 12.13 -2.61
N ASP A 159 10.34 11.89 -3.58
CA ASP A 159 9.08 12.62 -3.73
C ASP A 159 8.09 12.22 -2.63
N PHE A 160 8.10 10.94 -2.23
CA PHE A 160 7.33 10.44 -1.09
C PHE A 160 7.67 11.18 0.20
N TYR A 161 8.96 11.28 0.55
CA TYR A 161 9.37 11.99 1.76
C TYR A 161 9.15 13.51 1.64
N GLU A 162 9.31 14.08 0.44
CA GLU A 162 8.97 15.48 0.18
C GLU A 162 7.49 15.78 0.44
N LEU A 163 6.57 14.92 -0.04
CA LEU A 163 5.14 15.02 0.22
C LEU A 163 4.84 15.00 1.73
N TYR A 164 5.48 14.10 2.47
CA TYR A 164 5.25 13.97 3.91
C TYR A 164 5.74 15.19 4.69
N ASN A 165 6.93 15.70 4.37
CA ASN A 165 7.43 16.93 4.98
C ASN A 165 6.58 18.15 4.63
N TYR A 166 6.11 18.24 3.39
CA TYR A 166 5.16 19.25 2.96
C TYR A 166 3.85 19.19 3.76
N THR A 167 3.32 17.98 3.95
CA THR A 167 2.13 17.72 4.77
C THR A 167 2.36 18.17 6.20
N ILE A 168 3.45 17.74 6.83
CA ILE A 168 3.79 18.08 8.22
C ILE A 168 3.82 19.59 8.44
N GLY A 169 4.44 20.35 7.53
CA GLY A 169 4.48 21.82 7.59
C GLY A 169 3.08 22.48 7.60
N LYS A 170 2.08 21.81 7.03
CA LYS A 170 0.68 22.28 7.02
C LYS A 170 -0.17 21.80 8.19
N LEU A 171 0.28 20.80 8.96
CA LEU A 171 -0.48 20.28 10.09
C LEU A 171 -0.39 21.18 11.32
N GLU A 172 0.78 21.80 11.57
CA GLU A 172 1.05 22.47 12.85
C GLU A 172 0.19 23.70 13.11
N THR A 173 -0.13 24.44 12.04
CA THR A 173 -0.93 25.66 12.13
C THR A 173 -2.44 25.39 12.22
N LYS A 174 -2.88 24.12 12.14
CA LYS A 174 -4.28 23.71 12.01
C LYS A 174 -4.65 22.56 12.96
N ASN A 175 -5.95 22.35 13.17
CA ASN A 175 -6.45 21.23 13.97
C ASN A 175 -6.45 19.89 13.20
N ARG A 176 -5.37 19.58 12.46
CA ARG A 176 -5.26 18.39 11.60
C ARG A 176 -4.29 17.36 12.17
N PHE A 177 -4.42 16.11 11.74
CA PHE A 177 -3.52 15.01 12.07
C PHE A 177 -3.28 14.12 10.84
N ALA A 178 -2.07 13.61 10.64
CA ALA A 178 -1.77 12.71 9.51
C ALA A 178 -1.45 11.29 9.98
N ILE A 179 -1.83 10.29 9.20
CA ILE A 179 -1.38 8.91 9.37
C ILE A 179 -0.41 8.63 8.24
N LEU A 180 0.83 8.30 8.59
CA LEU A 180 1.93 8.14 7.67
C LEU A 180 2.32 6.67 7.57
N ASP A 181 2.77 6.30 6.38
CA ASP A 181 3.28 4.96 6.08
C ASP A 181 4.80 5.01 5.93
N THR A 182 5.46 3.88 5.96
CA THR A 182 6.83 3.79 5.45
C THR A 182 6.78 3.65 3.93
N TYR A 183 7.80 4.17 3.23
CA TYR A 183 7.86 4.14 1.76
C TYR A 183 7.69 2.70 1.25
N GLU A 184 8.56 1.81 1.73
CA GLU A 184 8.37 0.37 1.56
C GLU A 184 7.75 -0.27 2.80
N GLY A 185 7.15 -1.43 2.59
CA GLY A 185 6.63 -2.26 3.67
C GLY A 185 7.67 -3.14 4.35
N ASN A 186 8.92 -3.15 3.88
CA ASN A 186 9.93 -4.12 4.31
C ASN A 186 11.17 -3.42 4.88
N SER A 187 11.63 -3.81 6.07
CA SER A 187 12.88 -3.29 6.65
C SER A 187 14.16 -3.86 6.04
N ALA A 188 14.07 -4.97 5.31
CA ALA A 188 15.19 -5.67 4.69
C ALA A 188 15.55 -5.12 3.29
N THR A 189 14.66 -4.37 2.63
CA THR A 189 15.02 -3.77 1.34
C THR A 189 16.02 -2.65 1.54
N MET A 190 17.14 -2.73 0.83
CA MET A 190 18.17 -1.71 0.83
C MET A 190 18.12 -0.91 -0.49
N SER A 191 17.37 0.19 -0.53
CA SER A 191 17.49 1.13 -1.65
C SER A 191 18.86 1.81 -1.55
N ASN A 192 19.71 1.66 -2.56
CA ASN A 192 21.07 2.25 -2.60
C ASN A 192 21.93 1.96 -1.35
N GLY A 193 21.72 0.81 -0.68
CA GLY A 193 22.45 0.42 0.51
C GLY A 193 21.89 0.91 1.86
N LEU A 194 20.61 1.31 1.95
CA LEU A 194 19.99 1.81 3.19
C LEU A 194 18.62 1.18 3.49
N ASN A 195 18.31 0.94 4.77
CA ASN A 195 17.03 0.33 5.18
C ASN A 195 15.86 1.33 5.23
N THR A 196 14.64 0.85 4.96
CA THR A 196 13.41 1.67 4.92
C THR A 196 13.13 2.45 6.20
N ILE A 197 13.36 1.85 7.37
CA ILE A 197 13.12 2.49 8.67
C ILE A 197 14.12 3.63 8.92
N GLY A 198 15.40 3.40 8.63
CA GLY A 198 16.44 4.40 8.74
C GLY A 198 16.23 5.55 7.77
N ASN A 199 15.83 5.26 6.52
CA ASN A 199 15.48 6.27 5.53
C ASN A 199 14.31 7.13 6.01
N PHE A 200 13.19 6.53 6.42
CA PHE A 200 12.04 7.26 6.95
C PHE A 200 12.44 8.20 8.11
N ARG A 201 13.25 7.70 9.05
CA ARG A 201 13.76 8.49 10.17
C ARG A 201 14.74 9.58 9.76
N ARG A 202 15.47 9.43 8.67
CA ARG A 202 16.39 10.45 8.18
C ARG A 202 15.62 11.57 7.47
N GLU A 203 14.73 11.18 6.57
CA GLU A 203 14.09 12.10 5.63
C GLU A 203 12.83 12.80 6.18
N VAL A 204 12.03 12.17 7.06
CA VAL A 204 10.76 12.75 7.54
C VAL A 204 10.93 13.54 8.83
N ASN A 205 10.44 14.77 8.89
CA ASN A 205 10.54 15.64 10.06
C ASN A 205 9.76 15.11 11.28
N PRO A 206 10.28 15.27 12.53
CA PRO A 206 9.54 14.86 13.71
C PRO A 206 8.34 15.78 13.93
N THR A 207 7.18 15.23 14.30
CA THR A 207 6.02 16.03 14.68
C THR A 207 5.08 15.27 15.61
N ASN A 208 4.43 15.98 16.54
CA ASN A 208 3.36 15.40 17.33
C ASN A 208 2.00 15.39 16.60
N HIS A 209 1.94 15.87 15.36
CA HIS A 209 0.74 15.95 14.52
C HIS A 209 0.56 14.75 13.58
N ALA A 210 1.47 13.79 13.61
CA ALA A 210 1.41 12.62 12.77
C ALA A 210 1.75 11.35 13.55
N ALA A 211 1.34 10.21 13.02
CA ALA A 211 1.75 8.89 13.51
C ALA A 211 2.15 8.01 12.32
N ALA A 212 3.31 7.38 12.41
CA ALA A 212 3.79 6.45 11.40
C ALA A 212 3.46 5.01 11.81
N TYR A 213 3.12 4.16 10.83
CA TYR A 213 2.82 2.74 11.02
C TYR A 213 3.64 1.87 10.08
N PHE A 214 4.12 0.73 10.59
CA PHE A 214 4.93 -0.25 9.86
C PHE A 214 4.61 -1.64 10.44
N PRO A 215 4.62 -2.73 9.65
CA PRO A 215 4.88 -2.84 8.20
C PRO A 215 3.64 -2.59 7.33
N HIS A 216 3.80 -2.71 5.99
CA HIS A 216 2.66 -2.85 5.08
C HIS A 216 1.89 -4.14 5.35
N LEU A 217 0.69 -4.24 4.80
CA LEU A 217 -0.27 -5.31 5.11
C LEU A 217 -0.47 -6.19 3.89
N LYS A 218 -0.19 -7.49 4.00
CA LYS A 218 -0.65 -8.48 3.03
C LYS A 218 -2.13 -8.73 3.28
N THR A 219 -2.97 -8.40 2.31
CA THR A 219 -4.43 -8.43 2.49
C THR A 219 -5.06 -9.70 1.92
N ILE A 220 -6.36 -9.86 2.12
CA ILE A 220 -7.16 -10.87 1.37
C ILE A 220 -7.69 -10.32 0.04
N LEU A 221 -7.41 -9.07 -0.29
CA LEU A 221 -7.94 -8.39 -1.48
C LEU A 221 -7.26 -8.96 -2.74
N ASN A 222 -8.07 -9.19 -3.77
CA ASN A 222 -7.57 -9.65 -5.06
C ASN A 222 -7.27 -8.45 -5.95
N TYR A 223 -6.27 -8.61 -6.82
CA TYR A 223 -6.06 -7.68 -7.93
C TYR A 223 -7.26 -7.73 -8.89
N SER A 224 -7.58 -6.57 -9.48
CA SER A 224 -8.47 -6.47 -10.63
C SER A 224 -7.62 -6.60 -11.88
N PHE A 225 -7.87 -7.59 -12.74
CA PHE A 225 -7.19 -7.74 -14.02
C PHE A 225 -8.11 -7.36 -15.18
N ASP A 226 -7.53 -6.87 -16.25
CA ASP A 226 -8.22 -6.72 -17.52
C ASP A 226 -8.19 -8.04 -18.30
N GLU A 227 -9.34 -8.67 -18.42
CA GLU A 227 -9.50 -9.97 -19.09
C GLU A 227 -10.00 -9.83 -20.54
N ASP A 228 -10.46 -8.64 -20.92
CA ASP A 228 -11.31 -8.44 -22.09
C ASP A 228 -10.70 -7.56 -23.19
N GLU A 229 -9.86 -6.59 -22.82
CA GLU A 229 -9.39 -5.54 -23.72
C GLU A 229 -7.89 -5.62 -24.00
N THR A 230 -7.07 -5.98 -23.00
CA THR A 230 -5.61 -6.05 -23.16
C THR A 230 -5.10 -7.47 -23.42
N PRO A 231 -4.32 -7.68 -24.50
CA PRO A 231 -3.65 -8.96 -24.73
C PRO A 231 -2.65 -9.31 -23.64
N ILE A 232 -2.52 -10.61 -23.37
CA ILE A 232 -1.55 -11.15 -22.43
C ILE A 232 -0.14 -10.87 -22.95
N VAL A 233 0.73 -10.39 -22.06
CA VAL A 233 2.17 -10.38 -22.31
C VAL A 233 2.74 -11.64 -21.68
N HIS A 234 3.23 -12.58 -22.48
CA HIS A 234 3.79 -13.83 -21.98
C HIS A 234 5.27 -13.91 -22.36
N ALA A 235 6.15 -13.81 -21.37
CA ALA A 235 7.59 -14.00 -21.54
C ALA A 235 7.93 -15.49 -21.47
N GLY A 236 8.68 -15.98 -22.46
CA GLY A 236 9.22 -17.34 -22.46
C GLY A 236 10.38 -17.50 -21.47
N LEU A 237 11.11 -18.60 -21.60
CA LEU A 237 12.24 -18.92 -20.72
C LEU A 237 13.51 -18.14 -21.10
N GLN A 238 13.69 -17.79 -22.38
CA GLN A 238 14.81 -16.96 -22.84
C GLN A 238 14.57 -15.49 -22.48
N GLU A 239 15.55 -14.83 -21.87
CA GLU A 239 15.42 -13.42 -21.55
C GLU A 239 15.40 -12.55 -22.81
N LEU A 240 14.63 -11.44 -22.78
CA LEU A 240 14.53 -10.53 -23.91
C LEU A 240 15.91 -9.96 -24.27
N GLY A 241 16.39 -10.28 -25.47
CA GLY A 241 17.71 -9.86 -25.97
C GLY A 241 18.88 -10.76 -25.55
N GLN A 242 18.63 -11.85 -24.82
CA GLN A 242 19.63 -12.88 -24.57
C GLN A 242 20.00 -13.59 -25.88
N ASP A 243 21.29 -13.81 -26.08
CA ASP A 243 21.80 -14.54 -27.25
C ASP A 243 21.39 -16.02 -27.19
N SER A 244 20.91 -16.58 -28.31
CA SER A 244 20.44 -17.97 -28.38
C SER A 244 21.55 -18.98 -28.17
N ALA A 245 22.82 -18.67 -28.48
CA ALA A 245 23.95 -19.53 -28.17
C ALA A 245 24.22 -19.64 -26.66
N VAL A 246 23.88 -18.59 -25.91
CA VAL A 246 23.99 -18.59 -24.45
C VAL A 246 22.81 -19.32 -23.82
N TYR A 247 21.60 -19.13 -24.36
CA TYR A 247 20.40 -19.76 -23.86
C TYR A 247 20.41 -21.28 -24.10
N TYR A 248 20.66 -21.72 -25.34
CA TYR A 248 20.71 -23.14 -25.71
C TYR A 248 22.09 -23.78 -25.49
N ALA A 249 22.92 -23.24 -24.58
CA ALA A 249 24.29 -23.71 -24.42
C ALA A 249 24.37 -25.19 -24.02
N GLY A 250 23.39 -25.68 -23.23
CA GLY A 250 23.31 -27.08 -22.83
C GLY A 250 22.95 -28.00 -24.00
N GLU A 251 21.93 -27.63 -24.76
CA GLU A 251 21.45 -28.33 -25.95
C GLU A 251 22.52 -28.38 -27.03
N ILE A 252 23.23 -27.26 -27.25
CA ILE A 252 24.34 -27.16 -28.20
C ILE A 252 25.50 -28.05 -27.76
N ALA A 253 25.87 -28.05 -26.47
CA ALA A 253 26.93 -28.92 -25.96
C ALA A 253 26.57 -30.40 -26.11
N ALA A 254 25.31 -30.77 -25.86
CA ALA A 254 24.82 -32.13 -26.06
C ALA A 254 24.85 -32.54 -27.54
N LEU A 255 24.46 -31.66 -28.46
CA LEU A 255 24.57 -31.89 -29.90
C LEU A 255 26.02 -32.08 -30.35
N ASP A 256 26.95 -31.26 -29.83
CA ASP A 256 28.38 -31.38 -30.11
C ASP A 256 28.95 -32.70 -29.56
N GLU A 257 28.52 -33.15 -28.38
CA GLU A 257 28.91 -34.45 -27.82
C GLU A 257 28.39 -35.62 -28.66
N LEU A 258 27.11 -35.60 -29.05
CA LEU A 258 26.51 -36.63 -29.91
C LEU A 258 27.19 -36.69 -31.29
N LYS A 259 27.54 -35.54 -31.86
CA LYS A 259 28.29 -35.45 -33.12
C LYS A 259 29.68 -36.09 -33.00
N ASN A 260 30.39 -35.84 -31.90
CA ASN A 260 31.71 -36.42 -31.65
C ASN A 260 31.63 -37.94 -31.47
N LEU A 261 30.67 -38.43 -30.69
CA LEU A 261 30.42 -39.87 -30.52
C LEU A 261 30.12 -40.56 -31.85
N ALA A 262 29.34 -39.91 -32.70
CA ALA A 262 29.02 -40.46 -34.01
C ALA A 262 30.24 -40.47 -34.95
N SER A 263 31.09 -39.45 -34.88
CA SER A 263 32.35 -39.39 -35.62
C SER A 263 33.32 -40.49 -35.16
N ASP A 264 33.40 -40.75 -33.86
CA ASP A 264 34.22 -41.82 -33.27
C ASP A 264 33.75 -43.21 -33.75
N GLU A 265 32.43 -43.46 -33.74
CA GLU A 265 31.84 -44.72 -34.23
C GLU A 265 32.18 -44.98 -35.71
N ILE A 266 32.16 -43.95 -36.55
CA ILE A 266 32.53 -44.04 -37.97
C ILE A 266 34.02 -44.33 -38.14
N SER A 267 34.88 -43.69 -37.33
CA SER A 267 36.33 -43.86 -37.41
C SER A 267 36.84 -45.24 -36.94
N GLY A 268 36.00 -46.02 -36.25
CA GLY A 268 36.33 -47.34 -35.71
C GLY A 268 36.49 -48.47 -36.74
N GLY A 269 36.26 -48.20 -38.03
CA GLY A 269 36.49 -49.15 -39.14
C GLY A 269 35.39 -50.20 -39.36
N SER A 270 34.33 -50.19 -38.56
CA SER A 270 33.09 -50.97 -38.75
C SER A 270 31.92 -50.27 -38.04
N ALA A 271 31.48 -49.14 -38.58
CA ALA A 271 30.42 -48.32 -37.99
C ALA A 271 29.13 -49.14 -37.84
N ASN A 272 28.52 -49.09 -36.65
CA ASN A 272 27.24 -49.72 -36.38
C ASN A 272 26.09 -48.73 -36.68
N GLY A 273 25.36 -48.97 -37.77
CA GLY A 273 24.21 -48.15 -38.16
C GLY A 273 23.15 -47.99 -37.06
N PHE A 274 22.95 -48.98 -36.19
CA PHE A 274 22.01 -48.85 -35.05
C PHE A 274 22.50 -47.84 -34.00
N VAL A 275 23.81 -47.75 -33.76
CA VAL A 275 24.40 -46.78 -32.83
C VAL A 275 24.27 -45.38 -33.41
N LEU A 276 24.58 -45.21 -34.69
CA LEU A 276 24.40 -43.94 -35.39
C LEU A 276 22.94 -43.48 -35.38
N ALA A 277 22.00 -44.37 -35.69
CA ALA A 277 20.57 -44.07 -35.63
C ALA A 277 20.12 -43.62 -34.22
N ASP A 278 20.62 -44.24 -33.16
CA ASP A 278 20.31 -43.82 -31.79
C ASP A 278 20.85 -42.42 -31.48
N LEU A 279 22.10 -42.12 -31.84
CA LEU A 279 22.72 -40.80 -31.64
C LEU A 279 21.98 -39.69 -32.40
N LEU A 280 21.60 -39.94 -33.66
CA LEU A 280 20.81 -38.98 -34.43
C LEU A 280 19.37 -38.86 -33.89
N GLY A 281 18.79 -39.95 -33.41
CA GLY A 281 17.51 -39.94 -32.71
C GLY A 281 17.53 -39.05 -31.46
N GLN A 282 18.60 -39.11 -30.67
CA GLN A 282 18.81 -38.23 -29.51
C GLN A 282 18.97 -36.76 -29.92
N ALA A 283 19.72 -36.47 -31.00
CA ALA A 283 19.87 -35.11 -31.53
C ALA A 283 18.54 -34.53 -32.04
N ILE A 284 17.75 -35.34 -32.74
CA ILE A 284 16.40 -34.98 -33.18
C ILE A 284 15.51 -34.70 -31.96
N ALA A 285 15.59 -35.51 -30.91
CA ALA A 285 14.81 -35.29 -29.69
C ALA A 285 15.11 -33.93 -29.04
N ILE A 286 16.40 -33.56 -28.93
CA ILE A 286 16.83 -32.22 -28.44
C ILE A 286 16.22 -31.11 -29.31
N ALA A 287 16.34 -31.21 -30.63
CA ALA A 287 15.79 -30.22 -31.56
C ALA A 287 14.24 -30.15 -31.49
N GLN A 288 13.57 -31.27 -31.24
CA GLN A 288 12.13 -31.34 -31.04
C GLN A 288 11.67 -30.70 -29.72
N GLU A 289 12.50 -30.72 -28.68
CA GLU A 289 12.23 -29.97 -27.45
C GLU A 289 12.36 -28.47 -27.70
N VAL A 290 13.42 -28.02 -28.39
CA VAL A 290 13.63 -26.61 -28.74
C VAL A 290 12.51 -26.06 -29.64
N ILE A 291 12.08 -26.80 -30.67
CA ILE A 291 11.03 -26.31 -31.57
C ILE A 291 9.66 -26.21 -30.87
N ALA A 292 9.43 -26.97 -29.79
CA ALA A 292 8.16 -26.95 -29.07
C ALA A 292 7.94 -25.61 -28.34
N THR A 293 9.01 -24.96 -27.88
CA THR A 293 8.96 -23.66 -27.19
C THR A 293 9.32 -22.47 -28.08
N ALA A 294 9.72 -22.72 -29.33
CA ALA A 294 10.12 -21.70 -30.28
C ALA A 294 9.04 -20.63 -30.57
N ASP A 295 9.45 -19.37 -30.52
CA ASP A 295 8.66 -18.18 -30.81
C ASP A 295 8.06 -18.19 -32.22
N GLU A 296 6.83 -17.69 -32.36
CA GLU A 296 6.15 -17.45 -33.64
C GLU A 296 5.58 -16.03 -33.73
N SER A 297 6.18 -15.09 -33.01
CA SER A 297 5.61 -13.74 -32.78
C SER A 297 5.95 -12.72 -33.87
N THR A 298 7.01 -12.94 -34.64
CA THR A 298 7.46 -12.10 -35.77
C THR A 298 7.77 -12.97 -36.98
N ASP A 299 7.75 -12.37 -38.19
CA ASP A 299 8.12 -13.06 -39.43
C ASP A 299 9.51 -13.70 -39.34
N GLU A 300 10.47 -13.04 -38.67
CA GLU A 300 11.82 -13.59 -38.42
C GLU A 300 11.77 -14.86 -37.56
N THR A 301 11.04 -14.83 -36.44
CA THR A 301 10.93 -16.01 -35.54
C THR A 301 10.15 -17.15 -36.19
N VAL A 302 9.12 -16.83 -37.00
CA VAL A 302 8.35 -17.81 -37.77
C VAL A 302 9.25 -18.52 -38.79
N ASN A 303 10.08 -17.77 -39.51
CA ASN A 303 11.03 -18.35 -40.46
C ASN A 303 12.08 -19.21 -39.74
N ALA A 304 12.69 -18.73 -38.65
CA ALA A 304 13.67 -19.50 -37.89
C ALA A 304 13.09 -20.82 -37.35
N LYS A 305 11.83 -20.80 -36.89
CA LYS A 305 11.12 -22.01 -36.46
C LYS A 305 10.83 -22.95 -37.63
N ALA A 306 10.51 -22.41 -38.80
CA ALA A 306 10.33 -23.21 -40.02
C ALA A 306 11.65 -23.86 -40.47
N ASP A 307 12.77 -23.14 -40.41
CA ASP A 307 14.11 -23.64 -40.74
C ASP A 307 14.51 -24.80 -39.80
N LEU A 308 14.26 -24.66 -38.48
CA LEU A 308 14.47 -25.76 -37.54
C LEU A 308 13.56 -26.96 -37.83
N LYS A 309 12.32 -26.71 -38.25
CA LYS A 309 11.40 -27.79 -38.65
C LYS A 309 11.91 -28.54 -39.87
N GLU A 310 12.48 -27.84 -40.83
CA GLU A 310 13.09 -28.41 -42.03
C GLU A 310 14.30 -29.25 -41.65
N ALA A 311 15.24 -28.72 -40.87
CA ALA A 311 16.41 -29.46 -40.38
C ALA A 311 16.02 -30.73 -39.59
N ILE A 312 14.96 -30.68 -38.77
CA ILE A 312 14.43 -31.86 -38.08
C ILE A 312 13.88 -32.90 -39.07
N ASN A 313 13.21 -32.47 -40.14
CA ASN A 313 12.68 -33.40 -41.13
C ASN A 313 13.79 -34.02 -41.98
N GLU A 314 14.80 -33.25 -42.37
CA GLU A 314 15.99 -33.75 -43.07
C GLU A 314 16.70 -34.83 -42.23
N ALA A 315 16.96 -34.53 -40.96
CA ALA A 315 17.55 -35.48 -40.02
C ALA A 315 16.69 -36.76 -39.85
N LYS A 316 15.35 -36.65 -39.85
CA LYS A 316 14.46 -37.82 -39.79
C LYS A 316 14.51 -38.69 -41.04
N VAL A 317 14.63 -38.10 -42.22
CA VAL A 317 14.78 -38.85 -43.47
C VAL A 317 16.08 -39.66 -43.43
N VAL A 318 17.17 -39.07 -42.94
CA VAL A 318 18.45 -39.77 -42.74
C VAL A 318 18.31 -40.89 -41.71
N LEU A 319 17.64 -40.63 -40.59
CA LEU A 319 17.36 -41.64 -39.56
C LEU A 319 16.60 -42.86 -40.13
N GLU A 320 15.55 -42.63 -40.92
CA GLU A 320 14.78 -43.68 -41.58
C GLU A 320 15.63 -44.49 -42.58
N ALA A 321 16.46 -43.82 -43.37
CA ALA A 321 17.35 -44.45 -44.34
C ALA A 321 18.46 -45.33 -43.70
N ILE A 322 18.78 -45.09 -42.43
CA ILE A 322 19.69 -45.95 -41.65
C ILE A 322 18.94 -47.18 -41.14
N TYR A 323 17.70 -47.01 -40.65
CA TYR A 323 16.89 -48.12 -40.17
C TYR A 323 16.47 -49.10 -41.26
N ASP A 324 16.21 -48.61 -42.48
CA ASP A 324 15.81 -49.45 -43.61
C ASP A 324 16.99 -50.09 -44.38
N GLY A 325 18.23 -49.75 -44.00
CA GLY A 325 19.45 -50.27 -44.59
C GLY A 325 19.78 -49.68 -45.97
N THR A 326 19.14 -48.58 -46.36
CA THR A 326 19.48 -47.84 -47.60
C THR A 326 20.85 -47.18 -47.48
N ILE A 327 21.23 -46.74 -46.27
CA ILE A 327 22.59 -46.31 -45.93
C ILE A 327 23.31 -47.48 -45.24
N ASP A 328 24.20 -48.15 -45.96
CA ASP A 328 24.96 -49.33 -45.47
C ASP A 328 26.49 -49.12 -45.53
N ASP A 329 26.96 -48.16 -46.34
CA ASP A 329 28.38 -47.84 -46.50
C ASP A 329 28.70 -46.52 -45.78
N PHE A 330 28.88 -46.59 -44.47
CA PHE A 330 29.26 -45.45 -43.63
C PHE A 330 30.75 -45.07 -43.77
N ILE A 331 31.43 -45.55 -44.80
CA ILE A 331 32.85 -45.34 -45.08
C ILE A 331 33.05 -43.99 -45.77
N VAL A 332 34.06 -43.24 -45.31
CA VAL A 332 34.55 -42.02 -45.97
C VAL A 332 35.20 -42.40 -47.31
N PRO A 333 34.70 -41.95 -48.47
CA PRO A 333 35.37 -42.21 -49.75
C PRO A 333 36.76 -41.57 -49.77
N GLU A 334 37.78 -42.28 -50.25
CA GLU A 334 39.19 -41.80 -50.29
C GLU A 334 39.40 -40.52 -51.14
N ASP A 335 38.42 -40.11 -51.98
CA ASP A 335 38.59 -39.08 -53.02
C ASP A 335 37.61 -37.88 -52.95
N LEU A 336 36.96 -37.61 -51.80
CA LEU A 336 36.18 -36.38 -51.59
C LEU A 336 36.56 -35.73 -50.24
N ASP A 337 36.91 -34.44 -50.32
CA ASP A 337 37.21 -33.48 -49.23
C ASP A 337 37.34 -34.07 -47.80
N GLU A 338 38.58 -34.12 -47.30
CA GLU A 338 39.05 -34.74 -46.05
C GLU A 338 38.41 -34.24 -44.72
N SER A 339 37.26 -33.55 -44.72
CA SER A 339 36.76 -32.86 -43.52
C SER A 339 35.28 -33.00 -43.14
N ALA A 340 34.46 -33.81 -43.81
CA ALA A 340 33.09 -34.06 -43.33
C ALA A 340 32.62 -35.52 -43.55
N PRO A 341 32.45 -36.34 -42.49
CA PRO A 341 31.73 -37.60 -42.61
C PRO A 341 30.28 -37.35 -43.05
N ILE A 342 29.71 -38.28 -43.82
CA ILE A 342 28.31 -38.28 -44.31
C ILE A 342 27.29 -38.06 -43.18
N PHE A 343 27.70 -38.27 -41.93
CA PHE A 343 26.87 -38.19 -40.74
C PHE A 343 27.06 -36.92 -39.89
N SER A 344 28.00 -36.02 -40.19
CA SER A 344 28.19 -34.77 -39.42
C SER A 344 27.28 -33.62 -39.88
N GLY A 345 26.77 -33.69 -41.11
CA GLY A 345 25.96 -32.62 -41.72
C GLY A 345 24.66 -32.37 -40.97
N GLU A 346 23.95 -33.43 -40.56
CA GLU A 346 22.68 -33.32 -39.84
C GLU A 346 22.82 -32.68 -38.45
N PHE A 347 23.87 -33.04 -37.70
CA PHE A 347 24.13 -32.44 -36.38
C PHE A 347 24.44 -30.94 -36.51
N GLU A 348 25.23 -30.55 -37.50
CA GLU A 348 25.52 -29.14 -37.78
C GLU A 348 24.28 -28.40 -38.30
N GLY A 349 23.45 -29.03 -39.13
CA GLY A 349 22.17 -28.49 -39.58
C GLY A 349 21.24 -28.18 -38.42
N LEU A 350 21.03 -29.15 -37.52
CA LEU A 350 20.23 -28.98 -36.31
C LEU A 350 20.81 -27.90 -35.40
N LYS A 351 22.13 -27.91 -35.15
CA LYS A 351 22.80 -26.90 -34.32
C LYS A 351 22.63 -25.49 -34.87
N ASN A 352 22.88 -25.30 -36.17
CA ASN A 352 22.75 -23.99 -36.81
C ASN A 352 21.31 -23.50 -36.81
N ALA A 353 20.34 -24.39 -36.99
CA ALA A 353 18.92 -24.03 -36.91
C ALA A 353 18.50 -23.65 -35.48
N ILE A 354 18.92 -24.40 -34.46
CA ILE A 354 18.67 -24.08 -33.04
C ILE A 354 19.23 -22.70 -32.67
N LEU A 355 20.43 -22.37 -33.14
CA LEU A 355 21.08 -21.07 -32.89
C LEU A 355 20.26 -19.86 -33.41
N ASN A 356 19.40 -20.07 -34.40
CA ASN A 356 18.56 -19.02 -34.98
C ASN A 356 17.18 -18.90 -34.29
N VAL A 357 16.77 -19.93 -33.54
CA VAL A 357 15.48 -19.97 -32.84
C VAL A 357 15.53 -19.18 -31.55
N LYS A 358 14.36 -18.69 -31.10
CA LYS A 358 14.16 -17.93 -29.86
C LYS A 358 13.01 -18.49 -29.05
N ASP A 359 13.05 -18.31 -27.73
CA ASP A 359 12.01 -18.67 -26.76
C ASP A 359 11.78 -17.47 -25.80
N GLN A 360 11.63 -16.28 -26.38
CA GLN A 360 11.44 -15.04 -25.62
C GLN A 360 9.95 -14.78 -25.33
N LYS A 361 9.04 -15.47 -26.01
CA LYS A 361 7.58 -15.30 -25.95
C LYS A 361 6.88 -16.63 -25.73
N GLY A 362 6.18 -16.73 -24.60
CA GLY A 362 5.35 -17.91 -24.33
C GLY A 362 4.08 -17.96 -25.21
N ASN A 363 3.49 -19.14 -25.31
CA ASN A 363 2.35 -19.49 -26.18
C ASN A 363 1.11 -18.57 -26.06
N ALA A 364 0.82 -18.06 -24.86
CA ALA A 364 -0.30 -17.15 -24.62
C ALA A 364 -0.03 -15.69 -25.04
N ASN A 365 1.18 -15.33 -25.48
CA ASN A 365 1.53 -13.95 -25.80
C ASN A 365 0.65 -13.39 -26.93
N GLY A 366 0.04 -12.21 -26.72
CA GLY A 366 -0.82 -11.56 -27.70
C GLY A 366 -2.26 -12.09 -27.74
N ILE A 367 -2.60 -13.11 -26.95
CA ILE A 367 -3.96 -13.64 -26.84
C ILE A 367 -4.72 -12.88 -25.74
N LEU A 368 -6.00 -12.57 -25.96
CA LEU A 368 -6.88 -12.07 -24.90
C LEU A 368 -7.26 -13.21 -23.95
N LEU A 369 -7.30 -12.96 -22.64
CA LEU A 369 -7.59 -14.02 -21.66
C LEU A 369 -8.93 -14.73 -21.93
N LYS A 370 -9.97 -13.98 -22.36
CA LYS A 370 -11.25 -14.58 -22.77
C LYS A 370 -11.14 -15.54 -23.97
N ASN A 371 -10.22 -15.29 -24.90
CA ASN A 371 -10.01 -16.12 -26.08
C ASN A 371 -9.16 -17.36 -25.72
N LEU A 372 -8.26 -17.22 -24.75
CA LEU A 372 -7.40 -18.31 -24.27
C LEU A 372 -8.23 -19.49 -23.76
N GLN A 373 -9.39 -19.25 -23.16
CA GLN A 373 -10.30 -20.32 -22.72
C GLN A 373 -10.68 -21.29 -23.85
N SER A 374 -10.80 -20.80 -25.08
CA SER A 374 -11.17 -21.61 -26.25
C SER A 374 -9.96 -22.25 -26.92
N SER A 375 -8.79 -21.60 -26.90
CA SER A 375 -7.57 -22.10 -27.55
C SER A 375 -6.76 -23.04 -26.65
N ASP A 376 -6.70 -22.78 -25.35
CA ASP A 376 -5.99 -23.58 -24.35
C ASP A 376 -6.69 -23.49 -22.97
N SER A 377 -7.66 -24.40 -22.77
CA SER A 377 -8.48 -24.42 -21.56
C SER A 377 -7.72 -24.80 -20.28
N LEU A 378 -6.61 -25.56 -20.42
CA LEU A 378 -5.78 -25.96 -19.29
C LEU A 378 -5.00 -24.74 -18.79
N LEU A 379 -4.27 -24.08 -19.69
CA LEU A 379 -3.52 -22.87 -19.36
C LEU A 379 -4.41 -21.75 -18.83
N TYR A 380 -5.61 -21.56 -19.42
CA TYR A 380 -6.59 -20.62 -18.89
C TYR A 380 -6.94 -20.89 -17.42
N SER A 381 -7.16 -22.16 -17.06
CA SER A 381 -7.53 -22.55 -15.69
C SER A 381 -6.37 -22.33 -14.71
N GLU A 382 -5.14 -22.65 -15.12
CA GLU A 382 -3.92 -22.41 -14.34
C GLU A 382 -3.72 -20.92 -14.06
N ILE A 383 -3.87 -20.08 -15.09
CA ILE A 383 -3.76 -18.62 -14.96
C ILE A 383 -4.82 -18.06 -14.01
N LYS A 384 -6.08 -18.53 -14.09
CA LYS A 384 -7.16 -18.04 -13.21
C LYS A 384 -6.92 -18.41 -11.74
N GLU A 385 -6.40 -19.60 -11.46
CA GLU A 385 -5.99 -19.98 -10.10
C GLU A 385 -4.78 -19.18 -9.62
N ALA A 386 -3.78 -18.95 -10.48
CA ALA A 386 -2.63 -18.12 -10.16
C ALA A 386 -3.04 -16.67 -9.84
N ILE A 387 -3.88 -16.04 -10.67
CA ILE A 387 -4.47 -14.71 -10.42
C ILE A 387 -5.17 -14.65 -9.06
N LYS A 388 -5.96 -15.68 -8.71
CA LYS A 388 -6.69 -15.75 -7.44
C LYS A 388 -5.76 -15.91 -6.25
N SER A 389 -4.58 -16.51 -6.43
CA SER A 389 -3.58 -16.67 -5.37
C SER A 389 -2.87 -15.36 -5.02
N LEU A 390 -2.73 -14.44 -5.98
CA LEU A 390 -2.12 -13.13 -5.77
C LEU A 390 -2.99 -12.23 -4.88
N LYS A 391 -2.35 -11.55 -3.93
CA LYS A 391 -3.03 -10.67 -2.96
C LYS A 391 -2.38 -9.31 -2.90
N VAL A 392 -3.22 -8.28 -2.88
CA VAL A 392 -2.75 -6.89 -2.86
C VAL A 392 -2.07 -6.59 -1.52
N VAL A 393 -0.88 -6.01 -1.58
CA VAL A 393 -0.20 -5.39 -0.45
C VAL A 393 -0.59 -3.93 -0.37
N VAL A 394 -0.96 -3.46 0.82
CA VAL A 394 -1.39 -2.07 1.04
C VAL A 394 -0.64 -1.43 2.21
N PRO A 395 -0.38 -0.11 2.15
CA PRO A 395 0.08 0.64 3.30
C PRO A 395 -0.96 0.63 4.45
N PRO A 396 -0.51 0.65 5.72
CA PRO A 396 -1.40 0.48 6.87
C PRO A 396 -2.27 1.70 7.19
N SER A 397 -1.96 2.90 6.69
CA SER A 397 -2.61 4.16 7.07
C SER A 397 -4.13 4.12 6.98
N SER A 398 -4.67 3.59 5.88
CA SER A 398 -6.12 3.50 5.65
C SER A 398 -6.82 2.53 6.60
N ALA A 399 -6.20 1.38 6.88
CA ALA A 399 -6.68 0.46 7.90
C ALA A 399 -6.67 1.12 9.29
N MET A 400 -5.62 1.88 9.60
CA MET A 400 -5.48 2.61 10.86
C MET A 400 -6.49 3.75 11.01
N ALA A 401 -6.83 4.48 9.94
CA ALA A 401 -7.92 5.45 9.98
C ALA A 401 -9.25 4.78 10.32
N GLY A 402 -9.50 3.57 9.81
CA GLY A 402 -10.68 2.78 10.17
C GLY A 402 -10.67 2.38 11.65
N VAL A 403 -9.51 1.93 12.15
CA VAL A 403 -9.32 1.62 13.58
C VAL A 403 -9.56 2.86 14.45
N TYR A 404 -9.07 4.04 14.06
CA TYR A 404 -9.30 5.28 14.79
C TYR A 404 -10.80 5.60 14.84
N ALA A 405 -11.50 5.59 13.70
CA ALA A 405 -12.94 5.85 13.64
C ALA A 405 -13.75 4.87 14.51
N ARG A 406 -13.40 3.57 14.46
CA ARG A 406 -14.03 2.53 15.28
C ARG A 406 -13.82 2.76 16.78
N ILE A 407 -12.60 3.10 17.20
CA ILE A 407 -12.28 3.28 18.62
C ILE A 407 -12.92 4.56 19.14
N ASP A 408 -12.85 5.65 18.37
CA ASP A 408 -13.44 6.92 18.74
C ASP A 408 -14.95 6.78 18.99
N SER A 409 -15.66 6.05 18.12
CA SER A 409 -17.11 5.83 18.25
C SER A 409 -17.54 4.84 19.34
N THR A 410 -16.67 3.90 19.72
CA THR A 410 -17.02 2.83 20.69
C THR A 410 -16.42 3.01 22.08
N ARG A 411 -15.31 3.74 22.20
CA ARG A 411 -14.49 3.85 23.42
C ARG A 411 -14.07 5.29 23.74
N GLY A 412 -14.33 6.24 22.84
CA GLY A 412 -13.90 7.62 22.96
C GLY A 412 -12.47 7.84 22.48
N VAL A 413 -12.20 9.07 21.99
CA VAL A 413 -10.91 9.47 21.39
C VAL A 413 -9.73 9.37 22.37
N TRP A 414 -10.00 9.42 23.68
CA TRP A 414 -9.00 9.28 24.73
C TRP A 414 -8.47 7.85 24.91
N LYS A 415 -9.06 6.85 24.24
CA LYS A 415 -8.54 5.48 24.24
C LYS A 415 -7.43 5.33 23.18
N ALA A 416 -6.26 4.83 23.59
CA ALA A 416 -5.17 4.53 22.67
C ALA A 416 -5.61 3.52 21.56
N PRO A 417 -5.31 3.80 20.28
CA PRO A 417 -5.61 2.92 19.16
C PRO A 417 -4.59 1.78 18.97
N ALA A 418 -4.27 1.08 20.05
CA ALA A 418 -3.34 -0.04 20.10
C ALA A 418 -3.94 -1.23 20.85
N ASN A 419 -3.36 -2.41 20.65
CA ASN A 419 -3.86 -3.72 21.06
C ASN A 419 -5.24 -4.01 20.45
N VAL A 420 -5.35 -3.78 19.13
CA VAL A 420 -6.59 -3.95 18.37
C VAL A 420 -6.30 -4.73 17.09
N SER A 421 -7.18 -5.68 16.75
CA SER A 421 -7.04 -6.50 15.55
C SER A 421 -7.42 -5.75 14.27
N LEU A 422 -6.73 -6.09 13.19
CA LEU A 422 -7.02 -5.62 11.84
C LEU A 422 -7.86 -6.64 11.07
N SER A 423 -8.91 -6.16 10.42
CA SER A 423 -9.71 -6.92 9.46
C SER A 423 -9.03 -6.93 8.09
N TYR A 424 -9.27 -7.99 7.31
CA TYR A 424 -8.79 -8.16 5.92
C TYR A 424 -7.26 -8.26 5.78
N VAL A 425 -6.55 -8.50 6.88
CA VAL A 425 -5.10 -8.71 6.90
C VAL A 425 -4.81 -10.19 7.08
N ILE A 426 -4.02 -10.77 6.17
CA ILE A 426 -3.46 -12.12 6.32
C ILE A 426 -2.31 -12.06 7.33
N ASN A 427 -1.32 -11.21 7.07
CA ASN A 427 -0.22 -10.88 7.96
C ASN A 427 0.46 -9.57 7.50
N PRO A 428 1.26 -8.93 8.36
CA PRO A 428 2.16 -7.86 7.93
C PRO A 428 3.23 -8.42 6.98
N THR A 429 3.75 -7.56 6.09
CA THR A 429 4.84 -7.92 5.17
C THR A 429 6.07 -8.42 5.90
N GLU A 430 6.35 -7.86 7.09
CA GLU A 430 7.47 -8.23 7.95
C GLU A 430 7.04 -8.74 9.32
N LYS A 431 7.79 -9.72 9.83
CA LYS A 431 7.64 -10.17 11.22
C LYS A 431 8.57 -9.36 12.11
N ILE A 432 8.00 -8.60 13.02
CA ILE A 432 8.75 -7.77 13.96
C ILE A 432 8.90 -8.51 15.30
N SER A 433 10.15 -8.72 15.72
CA SER A 433 10.51 -9.22 17.05
C SER A 433 10.33 -8.17 18.15
N ASP A 434 10.36 -8.57 19.41
CA ASP A 434 10.26 -7.63 20.54
C ASP A 434 11.43 -6.62 20.57
N GLN A 435 12.63 -7.07 20.17
CA GLN A 435 13.82 -6.22 20.12
C GLN A 435 13.71 -5.16 19.02
N GLU A 436 13.31 -5.56 17.81
CA GLU A 436 13.09 -4.63 16.70
C GLU A 436 11.95 -3.66 17.01
N GLN A 437 10.88 -4.12 17.65
CA GLN A 437 9.81 -3.24 18.09
C GLN A 437 10.31 -2.19 19.09
N SER A 438 11.17 -2.58 20.04
CA SER A 438 11.73 -1.63 21.00
C SER A 438 12.42 -0.48 20.29
N ASP A 439 13.23 -0.78 19.27
CA ASP A 439 13.90 0.23 18.45
C ASP A 439 12.91 1.07 17.64
N LEU A 440 11.90 0.46 17.01
CA LEU A 440 10.84 1.17 16.27
C LEU A 440 10.12 2.21 17.15
N ASN A 441 9.85 1.82 18.39
CA ASN A 441 9.03 2.56 19.33
C ASN A 441 9.80 3.67 20.07
N ILE A 442 11.09 3.46 20.39
CA ILE A 442 11.95 4.44 21.05
C ILE A 442 13.31 4.44 20.35
N HIS A 443 13.67 5.58 19.74
CA HIS A 443 14.94 5.75 19.02
C HIS A 443 15.55 7.12 19.31
N ASP A 444 16.88 7.24 19.20
CA ASP A 444 17.63 8.46 19.54
C ASP A 444 17.23 9.68 18.69
N SER A 445 16.80 9.43 17.45
CA SER A 445 16.23 10.47 16.57
C SER A 445 14.92 11.06 17.10
N GLY A 446 14.21 10.34 17.98
CA GLY A 446 12.89 10.70 18.51
C GLY A 446 11.71 10.36 17.62
N LYS A 447 11.99 9.85 16.42
CA LYS A 447 11.01 9.50 15.40
C LYS A 447 10.51 8.08 15.62
N SER A 448 9.40 7.98 16.35
CA SER A 448 8.77 6.71 16.70
C SER A 448 7.88 6.21 15.55
N ILE A 449 7.89 4.90 15.35
CA ILE A 449 7.09 4.20 14.34
C ILE A 449 6.31 3.10 15.06
N ASN A 450 5.00 3.05 14.84
CA ASN A 450 4.12 2.11 15.50
C ASN A 450 4.10 0.77 14.76
N ALA A 451 4.49 -0.29 15.46
CA ALA A 451 4.53 -1.63 14.89
C ALA A 451 3.12 -2.24 14.77
N ILE A 452 2.88 -2.98 13.68
CA ILE A 452 1.77 -3.90 13.50
C ILE A 452 2.35 -5.32 13.50
N ARG A 453 1.88 -6.18 14.39
CA ARG A 453 2.52 -7.47 14.69
C ARG A 453 1.53 -8.62 14.65
N THR A 454 2.02 -9.80 14.25
CA THR A 454 1.25 -11.04 14.35
C THR A 454 1.57 -11.74 15.66
N PHE A 455 0.53 -12.14 16.39
CA PHE A 455 0.65 -12.92 17.61
C PHE A 455 -0.10 -14.24 17.46
N THR A 456 0.56 -15.35 17.83
CA THR A 456 -0.05 -16.67 17.86
C THR A 456 -1.31 -16.65 18.75
N GLY A 457 -2.44 -17.08 18.21
CA GLY A 457 -3.74 -17.12 18.91
C GLY A 457 -4.49 -15.78 19.02
N LYS A 458 -3.88 -14.66 18.62
CA LYS A 458 -4.55 -13.33 18.60
C LYS A 458 -4.61 -12.67 17.22
N GLY A 459 -3.91 -13.23 16.23
CA GLY A 459 -3.86 -12.68 14.88
C GLY A 459 -2.99 -11.43 14.78
N THR A 460 -3.26 -10.59 13.79
CA THR A 460 -2.53 -9.35 13.54
C THR A 460 -3.10 -8.19 14.35
N LEU A 461 -2.28 -7.61 15.22
CA LEU A 461 -2.65 -6.52 16.12
C LEU A 461 -1.82 -5.26 15.83
N VAL A 462 -2.47 -4.11 15.93
CA VAL A 462 -1.79 -2.81 16.06
C VAL A 462 -1.14 -2.76 17.44
N TRP A 463 0.15 -2.47 17.50
CA TRP A 463 0.94 -2.65 18.72
C TRP A 463 1.74 -1.40 19.14
N GLY A 464 1.27 -0.22 18.71
CA GLY A 464 1.81 1.08 19.11
C GLY A 464 0.78 2.21 18.91
N ALA A 465 0.91 3.29 19.70
CA ALA A 465 0.06 4.49 19.59
C ALA A 465 0.83 5.78 19.91
N ARG A 466 2.12 5.83 19.52
CA ARG A 466 3.00 7.00 19.63
C ARG A 466 2.84 7.93 18.43
N THR A 467 3.02 9.22 18.65
CA THR A 467 3.18 10.22 17.58
C THR A 467 4.60 10.14 16.99
N LEU A 468 4.86 10.87 15.91
CA LEU A 468 6.17 10.89 15.27
C LEU A 468 7.22 11.69 16.09
N ASP A 469 6.83 12.55 17.04
CA ASP A 469 7.71 13.18 18.03
C ASP A 469 7.42 12.63 19.43
N ALA A 470 7.85 11.39 19.68
CA ALA A 470 7.49 10.64 20.88
C ALA A 470 8.70 10.18 21.71
N LYS A 471 9.78 10.99 21.75
CA LYS A 471 10.82 10.85 22.78
C LYS A 471 10.17 10.80 24.16
N ASP A 472 10.65 9.94 25.06
CA ASP A 472 10.11 9.86 26.42
C ASP A 472 10.33 11.17 27.19
N LYS A 473 11.48 11.81 26.99
CA LYS A 473 11.83 13.10 27.58
C LYS A 473 12.13 14.15 26.53
N LYS A 474 11.62 15.36 26.75
CA LYS A 474 11.93 16.59 26.01
C LYS A 474 12.34 17.65 27.03
N GLU A 475 13.55 18.21 26.89
CA GLU A 475 14.09 19.21 27.83
C GLU A 475 14.04 18.76 29.31
N ASN A 476 14.42 17.50 29.57
CA ASN A 476 14.39 16.85 30.89
C ASN A 476 12.99 16.71 31.54
N LYS A 477 11.91 16.94 30.78
CA LYS A 477 10.52 16.72 31.21
C LYS A 477 9.88 15.60 30.38
N ASP A 478 8.86 14.97 30.94
CA ASP A 478 8.04 14.00 30.20
C ASP A 478 7.43 14.66 28.97
N ASN A 479 7.57 14.03 27.80
CA ASN A 479 6.92 14.50 26.60
C ASN A 479 5.39 14.34 26.72
N GLU A 480 4.69 15.47 26.75
CA GLU A 480 3.24 15.53 26.89
C GLU A 480 2.50 15.02 25.65
N TRP A 481 3.12 15.15 24.47
CA TRP A 481 2.48 14.91 23.17
C TRP A 481 2.95 13.62 22.50
N LYS A 482 3.57 12.72 23.26
CA LYS A 482 4.09 11.45 22.75
C LYS A 482 3.02 10.49 22.25
N TYR A 483 1.76 10.65 22.65
CA TYR A 483 0.69 9.70 22.33
C TYR A 483 -0.36 10.27 21.38
N VAL A 484 -0.77 9.44 20.43
CA VAL A 484 -1.78 9.75 19.40
C VAL A 484 -3.08 10.21 20.03
N HIS A 485 -3.68 9.39 20.89
CA HIS A 485 -4.98 9.67 21.51
C HIS A 485 -4.94 10.94 22.37
N VAL A 486 -3.85 11.20 23.09
CA VAL A 486 -3.66 12.44 23.86
C VAL A 486 -3.69 13.66 22.93
N ARG A 487 -2.92 13.64 21.83
CA ARG A 487 -2.90 14.75 20.87
C ARG A 487 -4.25 14.94 20.18
N ARG A 488 -4.87 13.85 19.72
CA ARG A 488 -6.16 13.88 19.00
C ARG A 488 -7.29 14.36 19.90
N TYR A 489 -7.35 13.87 21.14
CA TYR A 489 -8.35 14.30 22.11
C TYR A 489 -8.20 15.77 22.50
N TYR A 490 -6.95 16.24 22.68
CA TYR A 490 -6.70 17.67 22.90
C TYR A 490 -7.21 18.52 21.73
N LYS A 491 -6.94 18.12 20.48
CA LYS A 491 -7.44 18.83 19.29
C LYS A 491 -8.98 18.84 19.25
N MET A 492 -9.63 17.72 19.58
CA MET A 492 -11.08 17.62 19.68
C MET A 492 -11.65 18.66 20.66
N ILE A 493 -11.20 18.59 21.91
CA ILE A 493 -11.68 19.46 22.99
C ILE A 493 -11.43 20.92 22.64
N ASN A 494 -10.24 21.24 22.14
CA ASN A 494 -9.88 22.61 21.79
C ASN A 494 -10.82 23.17 20.72
N GLN A 495 -11.12 22.40 19.67
CA GLN A 495 -12.05 22.83 18.63
C GLN A 495 -13.49 22.92 19.15
N SER A 496 -13.99 21.90 19.86
CA SER A 496 -15.35 21.90 20.43
C SER A 496 -15.60 23.07 21.37
N ILE A 497 -14.63 23.38 22.23
CA ILE A 497 -14.71 24.52 23.14
C ILE A 497 -14.68 25.83 22.37
N SER A 498 -13.81 25.95 21.36
CA SER A 498 -13.73 27.15 20.52
C SER A 498 -15.05 27.42 19.79
N ASP A 499 -15.66 26.39 19.20
CA ASP A 499 -16.95 26.50 18.51
C ASP A 499 -18.09 26.86 19.48
N ALA A 500 -18.05 26.33 20.71
CA ALA A 500 -19.03 26.68 21.73
C ALA A 500 -18.85 28.12 22.24
N LEU A 501 -17.62 28.58 22.43
CA LEU A 501 -17.30 29.95 22.85
C LEU A 501 -17.62 30.98 21.77
N ALA A 502 -17.59 30.62 20.49
CA ALA A 502 -17.98 31.51 19.40
C ALA A 502 -19.41 32.05 19.54
N LYS A 503 -20.31 31.34 20.24
CA LYS A 503 -21.68 31.79 20.53
C LYS A 503 -21.75 33.00 21.46
N PHE A 504 -20.68 33.29 22.18
CA PHE A 504 -20.56 34.45 23.07
C PHE A 504 -19.97 35.69 22.35
N ILE A 505 -19.59 35.57 21.08
CA ILE A 505 -19.13 36.71 20.28
C ILE A 505 -20.29 37.71 20.16
N ASN A 506 -20.01 38.98 20.44
CA ASN A 506 -20.97 40.10 20.47
C ASN A 506 -22.00 40.07 21.62
N GLU A 507 -21.89 39.15 22.58
CA GLU A 507 -22.60 39.27 23.86
C GLU A 507 -22.00 40.40 24.71
N PRO A 508 -22.77 41.06 25.60
CA PRO A 508 -22.24 42.08 26.50
C PRO A 508 -21.09 41.51 27.37
N ASN A 509 -19.93 42.18 27.39
CA ASN A 509 -18.77 41.74 28.17
C ASN A 509 -18.93 42.03 29.67
N THR A 510 -19.71 41.18 30.36
CA THR A 510 -20.07 41.36 31.77
C THR A 510 -19.81 40.09 32.58
N SER A 511 -19.72 40.23 33.91
CA SER A 511 -19.57 39.08 34.83
C SER A 511 -20.63 38.01 34.64
N TYR A 512 -21.84 38.39 34.20
CA TYR A 512 -22.91 37.44 33.92
C TYR A 512 -22.58 36.56 32.70
N THR A 513 -22.09 37.16 31.61
CA THR A 513 -21.63 36.44 30.41
C THR A 513 -20.47 35.50 30.74
N TRP A 514 -19.52 35.96 31.57
CA TRP A 514 -18.39 35.14 32.03
C TRP A 514 -18.85 33.93 32.84
N LEU A 515 -19.81 34.12 33.75
CA LEU A 515 -20.37 33.04 34.55
C LEU A 515 -21.10 32.02 33.67
N ARG A 516 -21.84 32.47 32.64
CA ARG A 516 -22.48 31.57 31.66
C ARG A 516 -21.46 30.74 30.89
N ALA A 517 -20.41 31.38 30.37
CA ALA A 517 -19.33 30.68 29.65
C ALA A 517 -18.61 29.69 30.58
N LYS A 518 -18.26 30.10 31.79
CA LYS A 518 -17.63 29.24 32.80
C LYS A 518 -18.49 28.02 33.12
N THR A 519 -19.77 28.23 33.43
CA THR A 519 -20.70 27.15 33.79
C THR A 519 -20.87 26.15 32.64
N MET A 520 -20.98 26.63 31.40
CA MET A 520 -21.02 25.78 30.21
C MET A 520 -19.77 24.88 30.12
N LEU A 521 -18.58 25.46 30.27
CA LEU A 521 -17.32 24.74 30.16
C LEU A 521 -17.11 23.75 31.32
N GLU A 522 -17.41 24.15 32.56
CA GLU A 522 -17.30 23.27 33.72
C GLU A 522 -18.25 22.08 33.63
N ASN A 523 -19.49 22.28 33.17
CA ASN A 523 -20.44 21.19 32.96
C ASN A 523 -19.93 20.20 31.90
N PHE A 524 -19.42 20.70 30.78
CA PHE A 524 -18.86 19.88 29.72
C PHE A 524 -17.63 19.07 30.20
N LEU A 525 -16.65 19.72 30.82
CA LEU A 525 -15.45 19.04 31.30
C LEU A 525 -15.75 18.05 32.43
N ASN A 526 -16.77 18.32 33.26
CA ASN A 526 -17.23 17.36 34.26
C ASN A 526 -17.81 16.09 33.61
N GLN A 527 -18.58 16.22 32.53
CA GLN A 527 -19.07 15.06 31.77
C GLN A 527 -17.90 14.26 31.19
N GLN A 528 -16.93 14.93 30.59
CA GLN A 528 -15.72 14.28 30.05
C GLN A 528 -14.91 13.55 31.13
N TRP A 529 -14.80 14.12 32.33
CA TRP A 529 -14.18 13.44 33.47
C TRP A 529 -14.97 12.22 33.93
N MET A 530 -16.30 12.32 34.04
CA MET A 530 -17.17 11.18 34.38
C MET A 530 -17.10 10.04 33.37
N GLU A 531 -16.88 10.35 32.09
CA GLU A 531 -16.67 9.38 31.01
C GLU A 531 -15.25 8.75 31.03
N GLY A 532 -14.37 9.21 31.93
CA GLY A 532 -13.01 8.71 32.08
C GLY A 532 -12.03 9.27 31.04
N ALA A 533 -12.37 10.37 30.39
CA ALA A 533 -11.51 11.02 29.40
C ALA A 533 -10.44 11.94 30.02
N LEU A 534 -10.72 12.44 31.24
CA LEU A 534 -9.82 13.24 32.04
C LEU A 534 -9.33 12.45 33.26
N ALA A 535 -8.06 12.61 33.62
CA ALA A 535 -7.44 11.95 34.75
C ALA A 535 -7.65 12.75 36.06
N GLY A 536 -7.81 12.06 37.18
CA GLY A 536 -7.96 12.68 38.50
C GLY A 536 -9.05 12.00 39.32
N ASN A 537 -8.88 11.93 40.63
CA ASN A 537 -9.87 11.32 41.53
C ASN A 537 -11.02 12.27 41.85
N THR A 538 -10.83 13.58 41.63
CA THR A 538 -11.84 14.62 41.82
C THR A 538 -11.89 15.56 40.61
N PRO A 539 -13.02 16.26 40.36
CA PRO A 539 -13.11 17.23 39.26
C PRO A 539 -12.02 18.29 39.29
N LYS A 540 -11.63 18.73 40.51
CA LYS A 540 -10.60 19.77 40.71
C LYS A 540 -9.19 19.32 40.32
N GLU A 541 -8.92 18.01 40.38
CA GLU A 541 -7.67 17.44 39.88
C GLU A 541 -7.71 17.28 38.36
N ALA A 542 -8.91 17.06 37.80
CA ALA A 542 -9.11 16.78 36.39
C ALA A 542 -9.15 18.04 35.51
N TYR A 543 -9.77 19.12 35.97
CA TYR A 543 -9.85 20.36 35.21
C TYR A 543 -10.00 21.62 36.09
N GLU A 544 -9.59 22.76 35.52
CA GLU A 544 -9.78 24.10 36.10
C GLU A 544 -10.22 25.06 34.98
N VAL A 545 -11.31 25.82 35.21
CA VAL A 545 -11.80 26.83 34.26
C VAL A 545 -11.85 28.21 34.94
N LYS A 546 -11.25 29.21 34.28
CA LYS A 546 -11.37 30.62 34.66
C LYS A 546 -11.88 31.43 33.48
N VAL A 547 -12.85 32.30 33.73
CA VAL A 547 -13.37 33.25 32.74
C VAL A 547 -13.42 34.62 33.39
N TYR A 548 -12.80 35.61 32.76
CA TYR A 548 -12.71 36.97 33.29
C TYR A 548 -12.48 38.01 32.18
N GLY A 549 -12.96 39.23 32.39
CA GLY A 549 -12.65 40.36 31.52
C GLY A 549 -11.26 40.91 31.78
N SER A 550 -10.56 41.31 30.71
CA SER A 550 -9.32 42.09 30.83
C SER A 550 -9.64 43.53 31.22
N LYS A 551 -8.83 44.14 32.09
CA LYS A 551 -8.85 45.58 32.34
C LYS A 551 -7.70 46.24 31.59
N ASP A 552 -7.96 47.43 31.05
CA ASP A 552 -6.92 48.30 30.50
C ASP A 552 -5.98 48.72 31.64
N PRO A 553 -4.66 48.52 31.51
CA PRO A 553 -3.71 48.76 32.60
C PRO A 553 -3.53 50.25 32.93
N ILE A 554 -4.01 51.18 32.10
CA ILE A 554 -3.89 52.63 32.28
C ILE A 554 -5.22 53.22 32.78
N THR A 555 -6.35 52.80 32.20
CA THR A 555 -7.68 53.35 32.50
C THR A 555 -8.49 52.52 33.49
N GLU A 556 -8.02 51.32 33.86
CA GLU A 556 -8.70 50.31 34.69
C GLU A 556 -10.09 49.85 34.20
N ASN A 557 -10.51 50.33 33.03
CA ASN A 557 -11.77 49.96 32.40
C ASN A 557 -11.72 48.54 31.83
N ILE A 558 -12.83 47.82 31.87
CA ILE A 558 -12.95 46.51 31.23
C ILE A 558 -12.80 46.70 29.71
N THR A 559 -11.79 46.06 29.14
CA THR A 559 -11.58 45.97 27.68
C THR A 559 -12.69 45.15 27.03
N ASN A 560 -12.79 45.18 25.70
CA ASN A 560 -13.74 44.34 24.95
C ASN A 560 -13.33 42.86 24.85
N THR A 561 -12.40 42.40 25.69
CA THR A 561 -11.87 41.04 25.66
C THR A 561 -12.34 40.24 26.88
N MET A 562 -12.95 39.08 26.59
CA MET A 562 -13.23 38.02 27.56
C MET A 562 -12.14 36.96 27.47
N ASN A 563 -11.38 36.75 28.54
CA ASN A 563 -10.36 35.70 28.61
C ASN A 563 -10.94 34.43 29.20
N VAL A 564 -10.51 33.29 28.65
CA VAL A 564 -10.86 31.96 29.13
C VAL A 564 -9.57 31.18 29.31
N GLU A 565 -9.27 30.78 30.55
CA GLU A 565 -8.17 29.87 30.86
C GLU A 565 -8.73 28.50 31.22
N ILE A 566 -8.20 27.46 30.58
CA ILE A 566 -8.63 26.08 30.80
C ILE A 566 -7.39 25.24 31.05
N LYS A 567 -7.41 24.48 32.14
CA LYS A 567 -6.43 23.42 32.41
C LYS A 567 -7.15 22.09 32.48
N ILE A 568 -6.56 21.06 31.88
CA ILE A 568 -7.09 19.70 31.87
C ILE A 568 -5.97 18.70 32.12
N ALA A 569 -6.29 17.61 32.81
CA ALA A 569 -5.40 16.47 32.99
C ALA A 569 -5.80 15.36 32.02
N LEU A 570 -5.00 15.12 30.99
CA LEU A 570 -5.27 14.11 29.97
C LEU A 570 -4.87 12.71 30.42
N VAL A 571 -5.68 11.70 30.11
CA VAL A 571 -5.37 10.29 30.39
C VAL A 571 -4.21 9.81 29.52
N ARG A 572 -3.27 9.09 30.14
CA ARG A 572 -2.12 8.44 29.47
C ARG A 572 -2.28 6.91 29.54
N PRO A 573 -1.81 6.15 28.53
CA PRO A 573 -1.94 4.70 28.52
C PRO A 573 -0.89 4.04 29.45
N ALA A 574 -1.23 2.86 29.97
CA ALA A 574 -0.25 1.96 30.57
C ALA A 574 0.43 1.15 29.45
N GLU A 575 1.65 1.54 29.05
CA GLU A 575 2.41 0.86 27.98
C GLU A 575 3.19 -0.35 28.48
N PHE A 576 3.60 -0.34 29.74
CA PHE A 576 4.43 -1.38 30.34
C PHE A 576 3.77 -1.90 31.61
N ILE A 577 3.66 -3.22 31.72
CA ILE A 577 3.24 -3.90 32.94
C ILE A 577 4.45 -4.68 33.46
N ILE A 578 5.00 -4.27 34.60
CA ILE A 578 6.15 -4.92 35.24
C ILE A 578 5.64 -5.86 36.32
N LEU A 579 5.71 -7.17 36.07
CA LEU A 579 5.39 -8.19 37.07
C LEU A 579 6.62 -8.43 37.95
N LYS A 580 6.52 -8.10 39.23
CA LYS A 580 7.55 -8.42 40.24
C LYS A 580 7.10 -9.59 41.08
N PHE A 581 7.64 -10.79 40.80
CA PHE A 581 7.43 -11.96 41.65
C PHE A 581 8.32 -11.87 42.90
N SER A 582 7.72 -12.13 44.06
CA SER A 582 8.47 -12.41 45.29
C SER A 582 7.90 -13.66 45.95
N HIS A 583 8.78 -14.54 46.42
CA HIS A 583 8.41 -15.72 47.17
C HIS A 583 8.45 -15.37 48.66
N LYS A 584 7.34 -15.57 49.37
CA LYS A 584 7.30 -15.44 50.83
C LYS A 584 7.54 -16.82 51.46
N LEU A 585 8.56 -16.96 52.29
CA LEU A 585 8.82 -18.20 53.02
C LEU A 585 7.60 -18.56 53.89
N GLN A 586 7.33 -19.86 54.00
CA GLN A 586 6.27 -20.40 54.85
C GLN A 586 6.47 -19.85 56.28
N GLN A 587 5.46 -19.14 56.79
CA GLN A 587 5.50 -18.64 58.16
C GLN A 587 5.22 -19.84 59.08
N SER A 588 6.22 -20.19 59.89
CA SER A 588 6.17 -21.24 60.92
C SER A 588 5.25 -20.86 62.07
#